data_AF-A0A5E4IY48-F1
#
_entry.id   AF-A0A5E4IY48-F1
#
_cell.length_a   1.000
_cell.length_b   1.000
_cell.length_c   1.000
_cell.angle_alpha   90.00
_cell.angle_beta   90.00
_cell.angle_gamma   90.00
#
_symmetry.space_group_name_H-M   'P 1'
#
loop_
_entity.id
_entity.type
_entity.pdbx_description
1 polymer ?
#
loop_
_entity_poly.entity_id
_entity_poly.type
_entity_poly.pdbx_seq_one_letter_code
_entity_poly.pdbx_strand_id
1 'polypeptide(L)'
;MASSLFSQTTYGFPQFMPQLEQPQFSSSVADLKRDEEIGKLKDLITKLSEEVNRLNSIINKMGVGMGMSLSVSDEIVVLRTITRAQAKREIMDLLDGSDRLYYHDIATALKLDLEEVVSIVTELESEGLVGEAN
;
A
#
# COMPACT_ATOMS: atom_id res chain seq x y z
N MET A 1 -29.71 -95.19 -22.52
CA MET A 1 -29.83 -94.64 -21.15
C MET A 1 -28.91 -93.44 -21.04
N ALA A 2 -29.44 -92.34 -20.48
CA ALA A 2 -28.76 -91.18 -19.90
C ALA A 2 -27.81 -90.31 -20.77
N SER A 3 -28.38 -89.22 -21.29
CA SER A 3 -28.06 -87.79 -21.08
C SER A 3 -26.67 -87.31 -20.66
N SER A 4 -26.39 -86.06 -21.09
CA SER A 4 -25.60 -85.00 -20.42
C SER A 4 -24.11 -84.88 -20.78
N LEU A 5 -23.51 -83.71 -21.03
CA LEU A 5 -23.96 -82.32 -21.17
C LEU A 5 -22.83 -81.54 -21.88
N PHE A 6 -23.24 -80.50 -22.59
CA PHE A 6 -22.45 -79.41 -23.15
C PHE A 6 -21.52 -78.76 -22.10
N SER A 7 -20.32 -78.34 -22.50
CA SER A 7 -19.67 -77.11 -22.00
C SER A 7 -18.60 -76.62 -22.98
N GLN A 8 -19.00 -75.60 -23.74
CA GLN A 8 -18.09 -74.64 -24.37
C GLN A 8 -17.46 -73.77 -23.27
N THR A 9 -16.18 -73.43 -23.41
CA THR A 9 -15.69 -72.08 -23.09
C THR A 9 -14.39 -71.79 -23.85
N THR A 10 -14.57 -71.19 -25.01
CA THR A 10 -13.55 -70.39 -25.70
C THR A 10 -13.36 -69.10 -24.90
N TYR A 11 -12.22 -68.92 -24.25
CA TYR A 11 -11.82 -67.61 -23.73
C TYR A 11 -10.86 -66.95 -24.72
N GLY A 12 -11.44 -66.26 -25.70
CA GLY A 12 -10.75 -65.23 -26.46
C GLY A 12 -10.46 -64.05 -25.53
N PHE A 13 -9.19 -63.68 -25.41
CA PHE A 13 -8.78 -62.42 -24.78
C PHE A 13 -9.40 -61.24 -25.55
N PRO A 14 -10.18 -60.34 -24.91
CA PRO A 14 -10.51 -59.08 -25.54
C PRO A 14 -9.26 -58.19 -25.56
N GLN A 15 -8.76 -57.88 -26.77
CA GLN A 15 -7.82 -56.78 -26.96
C GLN A 15 -8.51 -55.48 -26.51
N PHE A 16 -8.15 -55.00 -25.33
CA PHE A 16 -8.37 -53.60 -24.97
C PHE A 16 -7.34 -52.76 -25.74
N MET A 17 -7.74 -52.18 -26.86
CA MET A 17 -7.09 -50.99 -27.40
C MET A 17 -7.67 -49.77 -26.67
N PRO A 18 -6.87 -48.99 -25.93
CA PRO A 18 -7.32 -47.67 -25.49
C PRO A 18 -7.42 -46.79 -26.74
N GLN A 19 -8.63 -46.29 -27.02
CA GLN A 19 -8.81 -45.26 -28.04
C GLN A 19 -8.00 -44.03 -27.60
N LEU A 20 -7.05 -43.62 -28.43
CA LEU A 20 -6.42 -42.30 -28.32
C LEU A 20 -7.49 -41.26 -28.61
N GLU A 21 -8.14 -40.74 -27.57
CA GLU A 21 -8.95 -39.53 -27.67
C GLU A 21 -8.04 -38.42 -28.22
N GLN A 22 -8.31 -38.02 -29.46
CA GLN A 22 -7.72 -36.81 -30.01
C GLN A 22 -8.17 -35.62 -29.15
N PRO A 23 -7.26 -34.73 -28.73
CA PRO A 23 -7.66 -33.51 -28.05
C PRO A 23 -8.56 -32.70 -28.98
N GLN A 24 -9.83 -32.57 -28.59
CA GLN A 24 -10.81 -31.70 -29.25
C GLN A 24 -10.38 -30.25 -28.98
N PHE A 25 -9.51 -29.70 -29.83
CA PHE A 25 -9.23 -28.26 -29.85
C PHE A 25 -10.42 -27.53 -30.49
N SER A 26 -11.57 -27.53 -29.80
CA SER A 26 -12.62 -26.56 -30.08
C SER A 26 -12.29 -25.30 -29.28
N SER A 27 -11.55 -24.36 -29.87
CA SER A 27 -11.45 -23.02 -29.30
C SER A 27 -12.86 -22.42 -29.35
N SER A 28 -13.55 -22.40 -28.22
CA SER A 28 -14.90 -21.84 -28.15
C SER A 28 -14.80 -20.34 -28.40
N VAL A 29 -15.79 -19.74 -29.05
CA VAL A 29 -15.89 -18.27 -29.21
C VAL A 29 -15.81 -17.56 -27.84
N ALA A 30 -16.21 -18.24 -26.77
CA ALA A 30 -16.07 -17.77 -25.40
C ALA A 30 -14.61 -17.67 -24.92
N ASP A 31 -13.69 -18.49 -25.44
CA ASP A 31 -12.26 -18.43 -25.11
C ASP A 31 -11.61 -17.21 -25.79
N LEU A 32 -11.95 -16.94 -27.05
CA LEU A 32 -11.47 -15.76 -27.78
C LEU A 32 -11.90 -14.44 -27.13
N LYS A 33 -13.14 -14.37 -26.63
CA LYS A 33 -13.64 -13.18 -25.93
C LYS A 33 -12.94 -12.97 -24.59
N ARG A 34 -12.63 -14.06 -23.87
CA ARG A 34 -11.82 -14.01 -22.64
C ARG A 34 -10.41 -13.50 -22.94
N ASP A 35 -9.79 -13.96 -24.01
CA ASP A 35 -8.44 -13.53 -24.40
C ASP A 35 -8.40 -12.05 -24.80
N GLU A 36 -9.45 -11.52 -25.44
CA GLU A 36 -9.55 -10.10 -25.76
C GLU A 36 -9.69 -9.22 -24.50
N GLU A 37 -10.51 -9.63 -23.53
CA GLU A 37 -10.66 -8.93 -22.25
C GLU A 37 -9.36 -8.97 -21.43
N ILE A 38 -8.66 -10.12 -21.43
CA ILE A 38 -7.34 -10.27 -20.82
C ILE A 38 -6.32 -9.32 -21.50
N GLY A 39 -6.39 -9.15 -22.82
CA GLY A 39 -5.58 -8.18 -23.56
C GLY A 39 -5.81 -6.74 -23.09
N LYS A 40 -7.07 -6.31 -22.99
CA LYS A 40 -7.44 -4.96 -22.52
C LYS A 40 -6.99 -4.70 -21.09
N LEU A 41 -7.13 -5.70 -20.21
CA LEU A 41 -6.68 -5.60 -18.82
C LEU A 41 -5.16 -5.48 -18.73
N LYS A 42 -4.41 -6.23 -19.54
CA LYS A 42 -2.95 -6.10 -19.61
C LYS A 42 -2.54 -4.69 -20.03
N ASP A 43 -3.16 -4.12 -21.07
CA ASP A 43 -2.86 -2.76 -21.51
C ASP A 43 -3.11 -1.70 -20.43
N LEU A 44 -4.19 -1.86 -19.66
CA LEU A 44 -4.49 -0.99 -18.52
C LEU A 44 -3.44 -1.13 -17.41
N ILE A 45 -3.01 -2.36 -17.11
CA ILE A 45 -1.95 -2.62 -16.12
C ILE A 45 -0.63 -1.98 -16.55
N THR A 46 -0.26 -2.08 -17.83
CA THR A 46 0.97 -1.47 -18.35
C THR A 46 0.94 0.05 -18.22
N LYS A 47 -0.17 0.69 -18.61
CA LYS A 47 -0.37 2.14 -18.46
C LYS A 47 -0.32 2.58 -17.00
N LEU A 48 -0.98 1.85 -16.11
CA LEU A 48 -0.96 2.17 -14.69
C LEU A 48 0.45 2.02 -14.10
N SER A 49 1.18 0.98 -14.51
CA SER A 49 2.57 0.78 -14.07
C SER A 49 3.49 1.90 -14.54
N GLU A 50 3.31 2.40 -15.76
CA GLU A 50 4.06 3.57 -16.26
C GLU A 50 3.75 4.83 -15.47
N GLU A 51 2.49 5.06 -15.13
CA GLU A 51 2.07 6.24 -14.36
C GLU A 51 2.61 6.20 -12.93
N VAL A 52 2.56 5.04 -12.28
CA VAL A 52 3.18 4.83 -10.96
C VAL A 52 4.70 5.09 -11.02
N ASN A 53 5.38 4.64 -12.07
CA ASN A 53 6.81 4.90 -12.25
C ASN A 53 7.12 6.40 -12.47
N ARG A 54 6.27 7.11 -13.22
CA ARG A 54 6.38 8.57 -13.39
C ARG A 54 6.19 9.30 -12.06
N LEU A 55 5.16 8.94 -11.29
CA LEU A 55 4.89 9.51 -9.97
C LEU A 55 6.05 9.27 -9.01
N ASN A 56 6.58 8.05 -8.95
CA ASN A 56 7.77 7.73 -8.15
C ASN A 56 8.99 8.55 -8.58
N SER A 57 9.19 8.78 -9.88
CA SER A 57 10.27 9.66 -10.34
C SER A 57 10.06 11.11 -9.92
N ILE A 58 8.83 11.61 -9.88
CA ILE A 58 8.51 12.97 -9.43
C ILE A 58 8.76 13.07 -7.92
N ILE A 59 8.27 12.11 -7.13
CA ILE A 59 8.50 12.05 -5.68
C ILE A 59 10.00 12.04 -5.37
N ASN A 60 10.78 11.19 -6.06
CA ASN A 60 12.23 11.12 -5.85
C ASN A 60 12.93 12.43 -6.22
N LYS A 61 12.50 13.10 -7.30
CA LYS A 61 13.07 14.42 -7.69
C LYS A 61 12.70 15.52 -6.70
N MET A 62 11.47 15.52 -6.19
CA MET A 62 11.01 16.50 -5.19
C MET A 62 11.68 16.27 -3.83
N GLY A 63 11.78 15.01 -3.38
CA GLY A 63 12.42 14.64 -2.11
C GLY A 63 13.90 15.02 -2.05
N VAL A 64 14.63 14.87 -3.16
CA VAL A 64 16.05 15.29 -3.25
C VAL A 64 16.20 16.81 -3.35
N GLY A 65 15.26 17.52 -3.99
CA GLY A 65 15.33 18.97 -4.17
C GLY A 65 14.88 19.80 -2.95
N MET A 66 14.03 19.24 -2.09
CA MET A 66 13.46 19.95 -0.93
C MET A 66 14.07 19.55 0.41
N GLY A 67 15.04 18.64 0.46
CA GLY A 67 15.61 18.15 1.72
C GLY A 67 14.60 17.41 2.60
N MET A 68 13.42 17.08 2.07
CA MET A 68 12.40 16.30 2.76
C MET A 68 12.72 14.83 2.58
N SER A 69 13.43 14.27 3.55
CA SER A 69 13.45 12.82 3.76
C SER A 69 12.01 12.40 4.07
N LEU A 70 11.31 11.80 3.09
CA LEU A 70 10.06 11.07 3.32
C LEU A 70 10.37 9.78 4.09
N SER A 71 10.90 9.95 5.30
CA SER A 71 10.81 8.94 6.34
C SER A 71 9.44 9.12 6.95
N VAL A 72 8.41 8.52 6.35
CA VAL A 72 7.20 8.18 7.10
C VAL A 72 7.60 7.04 8.03
N SER A 73 8.44 7.37 9.00
CA SER A 73 8.71 6.52 10.13
C SER A 73 7.54 6.78 11.05
N ASP A 74 6.70 5.77 11.31
CA ASP A 74 5.81 5.78 12.46
C ASP A 74 6.70 5.77 13.72
N GLU A 75 7.30 6.92 14.04
CA GLU A 75 8.06 7.13 15.24
C GLU A 75 7.06 7.25 16.38
N ILE A 76 6.98 6.20 17.20
CA ILE A 76 6.16 6.21 18.40
C ILE A 76 6.81 7.18 19.39
N VAL A 77 6.36 8.43 19.39
CA VAL A 77 6.80 9.45 20.34
C VAL A 77 6.04 9.23 21.66
N VAL A 78 6.77 8.81 22.71
CA VAL A 78 6.21 8.73 24.06
C VAL A 78 6.05 10.14 24.61
N LEU A 79 4.79 10.54 24.83
CA LEU A 79 4.45 11.85 25.35
C LEU A 79 4.89 12.00 26.81
N ARG A 80 5.44 13.17 27.15
CA ARG A 80 5.71 13.55 28.55
C ARG A 80 4.53 14.33 29.11
N THR A 81 4.19 14.08 30.36
CA THR A 81 3.22 14.89 31.08
C THR A 81 3.93 16.04 31.76
N ILE A 82 3.76 17.25 31.24
CA ILE A 82 4.23 18.49 31.87
C ILE A 82 3.05 19.42 32.11
N THR A 83 3.26 20.45 32.94
CA THR A 83 2.23 21.46 33.14
C THR A 83 2.15 22.41 31.95
N ARG A 84 0.95 22.91 31.63
CA ARG A 84 0.74 23.87 30.53
C ARG A 84 1.65 25.11 30.65
N ALA A 85 1.86 25.61 31.87
CA ALA A 85 2.75 26.74 32.12
C ALA A 85 4.22 26.44 31.79
N GLN A 86 4.66 25.21 32.05
CA GLN A 86 5.99 24.75 31.66
C GLN A 86 6.08 24.56 30.14
N ALA A 87 5.07 23.95 29.52
CA ALA A 87 5.00 23.78 28.07
C ALA A 87 5.08 25.13 27.34
N LYS A 88 4.34 26.14 27.81
CA LYS A 88 4.38 27.50 27.26
C LYS A 88 5.78 28.11 27.29
N ARG A 89 6.52 27.96 28.39
CA ARG A 89 7.91 28.45 28.48
C ARG A 89 8.84 27.74 27.50
N GLU A 90 8.78 26.41 27.44
CA GLU A 90 9.67 25.63 26.56
C GLU A 90 9.35 25.85 25.08
N ILE A 91 8.07 26.09 24.72
CA ILE A 91 7.66 26.47 23.36
C ILE A 91 8.20 27.86 23.02
N MET A 92 8.12 28.82 23.94
CA MET A 92 8.71 30.16 23.72
C MET A 92 10.23 30.09 23.54
N ASP A 93 10.94 29.34 24.39
CA ASP A 93 12.40 29.17 24.26
C ASP A 93 12.79 28.55 22.90
N LEU A 94 11.97 27.64 22.37
CA LEU A 94 12.18 27.04 21.05
C LEU A 94 11.92 28.03 19.89
N LEU A 95 10.87 28.84 20.01
CA LEU A 95 10.50 29.84 19.02
C LEU A 95 11.50 31.01 18.98
N ASP A 96 12.02 31.44 20.13
CA ASP A 96 13.05 32.49 20.22
C ASP A 96 14.37 32.08 19.55
N GLY A 97 14.66 30.77 19.52
CA GLY A 97 15.88 30.23 18.92
C GLY A 97 15.80 29.91 17.42
N SER A 98 14.59 29.91 16.83
CA SER A 98 14.37 29.38 15.48
C SER A 98 13.41 30.26 14.67
N ASP A 99 13.85 30.75 13.51
CA ASP A 99 13.04 31.64 12.66
C ASP A 99 11.72 31.03 12.19
N ARG A 100 11.65 29.70 12.00
CA ARG A 100 10.44 28.97 11.58
C ARG A 100 10.46 27.52 12.08
N LEU A 101 9.65 27.22 13.09
CA LEU A 101 9.36 25.84 13.51
C LEU A 101 7.91 25.50 13.18
N TYR A 102 7.70 24.33 12.59
CA TYR A 102 6.35 23.81 12.41
C TYR A 102 5.83 23.22 13.73
N TYR A 103 4.51 23.25 13.94
CA TYR A 103 3.87 22.67 15.12
C TYR A 103 4.25 21.20 15.36
N HIS A 104 4.44 20.44 14.28
CA HIS A 104 4.88 19.05 14.34
C HIS A 104 6.29 18.91 14.92
N ASP A 105 7.22 19.78 14.53
CA ASP A 105 8.60 19.76 15.01
C ASP A 105 8.65 20.14 16.50
N ILE A 106 7.84 21.11 16.91
CA ILE A 106 7.71 21.52 18.32
C ILE A 106 7.13 20.38 19.16
N ALA A 107 6.05 19.73 18.70
CA ALA A 107 5.43 18.60 19.38
C ALA A 107 6.41 17.43 19.53
N THR A 108 7.20 17.15 18.51
CA THR A 108 8.21 16.08 18.53
C THR A 108 9.38 16.44 19.45
N ALA A 109 9.92 17.67 19.35
CA ALA A 109 11.03 18.14 20.17
C ALA A 109 10.68 18.16 21.66
N LEU A 110 9.47 18.61 21.98
CA LEU A 110 8.97 18.70 23.35
C LEU A 110 8.26 17.43 23.81
N LYS A 111 8.09 16.42 22.96
CA LYS A 111 7.31 15.20 23.24
C LYS A 111 5.94 15.54 23.84
N LEU A 112 5.30 16.54 23.26
CA LEU A 112 3.99 17.04 23.63
C LEU A 112 2.95 16.59 22.62
N ASP A 113 1.71 16.58 23.06
CA ASP A 113 0.60 16.36 22.15
C ASP A 113 0.49 17.52 21.16
N LEU A 114 0.20 17.21 19.89
CA LEU A 114 0.11 18.22 18.84
C LEU A 114 -1.04 19.20 19.11
N GLU A 115 -2.16 18.73 19.64
CA GLU A 115 -3.31 19.60 19.97
C GLU A 115 -2.95 20.58 21.08
N GLU A 116 -2.17 20.12 22.08
CA GLU A 116 -1.67 20.97 23.16
C GLU A 116 -0.71 22.05 22.64
N VAL A 117 0.21 21.69 21.73
CA VAL A 117 1.12 22.64 21.09
C VAL A 117 0.35 23.69 20.29
N VAL A 118 -0.62 23.28 19.46
CA VAL A 118 -1.45 24.21 18.69
C VAL A 118 -2.22 25.15 19.61
N SER A 119 -2.85 24.63 20.67
CA SER A 119 -3.57 25.46 21.63
C SER A 119 -2.67 26.51 22.28
N ILE A 120 -1.45 26.13 22.68
CA ILE A 120 -0.51 27.03 23.36
C ILE A 120 0.04 28.07 22.39
N VAL A 121 0.42 27.69 21.17
CA VAL A 121 0.96 28.67 20.21
C VAL A 121 -0.11 29.65 19.77
N THR A 122 -1.35 29.23 19.50
CA THR A 122 -2.45 30.16 19.20
C THR A 122 -2.73 31.10 20.37
N GLU A 123 -2.59 30.64 21.62
CA GLU A 123 -2.67 31.51 22.81
C GLU A 123 -1.54 32.54 22.82
N LEU A 124 -0.29 32.12 22.57
CA LEU A 124 0.87 33.01 22.50
C LEU A 124 0.76 34.03 21.34
N GLU A 125 0.21 33.63 20.20
CA GLU A 125 -0.08 34.52 19.08
C GLU A 125 -1.16 35.55 19.46
N SER A 126 -2.21 35.11 20.16
CA SER A 126 -3.26 36.01 20.64
C SER A 126 -2.78 37.00 21.71
N GLU A 127 -1.74 36.63 22.46
CA GLU A 127 -1.06 37.48 23.43
C GLU A 127 -0.02 38.42 22.77
N GLY A 128 0.22 38.30 21.46
CA GLY A 128 1.21 39.09 20.72
C GLY A 128 2.66 38.74 21.06
N LEU A 129 2.89 37.55 21.65
CA LEU A 129 4.21 37.04 21.97
C LEU A 129 4.83 36.28 20.79
N VAL A 130 4.02 35.86 19.82
CA VAL A 130 4.44 35.12 18.62
C VAL A 130 3.71 35.69 17.40
N GLY A 131 4.44 36.14 16.38
CA GLY A 131 3.93 36.83 15.17
C GLY A 131 4.09 38.37 15.24
N GLU A 132 4.61 39.10 14.26
CA GLU A 132 4.61 38.93 12.79
C GLU A 132 6.03 38.92 12.19
N ALA A 133 6.37 37.90 11.38
CA ALA A 133 7.38 38.07 10.34
C ALA A 133 6.69 38.68 9.11
N ASN A 134 6.86 40.00 8.92
CA ASN A 134 6.61 40.66 7.63
C ASN A 134 7.54 40.11 6.54
#